data_AF-A0A367CIL5-F1
#
_entry.id   AF-A0A367CIL5-F1
#
_cell.length_a   1.000
_cell.length_b   1.000
_cell.length_c   1.000
_cell.angle_alpha   90.00
_cell.angle_beta   90.00
_cell.angle_gamma   90.00
#
_symmetry.space_group_name_H-M   'P 1'
#
loop_
_entity.id
_entity.type
_entity.pdbx_description
1 polymer ?
#
loop_
_entity_poly.entity_id
_entity_poly.type
_entity_poly.pdbx_seq_one_letter_code
_entity_poly.pdbx_strand_id
1 'polypeptide(L)'
;MKKTIILVSSILIIVAIFFIVDFLTSPIKDISSKAQMQPTQTSKMDYVPTENELVKNEGPQLRLLGSYEVVEINFDDHPYITLRNEEHEDISFTITILDKDKKTFIIPAIQFAPQNLHVSDTFGLAKKDTRYFAYKE
;
A
#
# COMPACT_ATOMS: atom_id res chain seq x y z
N MET A 1 12.03 -54.14 43.41
CA MET A 1 11.14 -53.24 42.65
C MET A 1 11.57 -51.76 42.60
N LYS A 2 12.57 -51.29 43.37
CA LYS A 2 13.07 -49.89 43.23
C LYS A 2 14.07 -49.68 42.09
N LYS A 3 14.92 -50.69 41.80
CA LYS A 3 15.96 -50.60 40.74
C LYS A 3 15.39 -50.58 39.31
N THR A 4 14.25 -51.22 39.07
CA THR A 4 13.57 -51.22 37.76
C THR A 4 12.88 -49.89 37.44
N ILE A 5 12.33 -49.21 38.45
CA ILE A 5 11.66 -47.91 38.29
C ILE A 5 12.68 -46.81 37.92
N ILE A 6 13.85 -46.83 38.55
CA ILE A 6 14.94 -45.88 38.26
C ILE A 6 15.46 -46.07 36.82
N LEU A 7 15.54 -47.32 36.35
CA LEU A 7 16.05 -47.64 35.03
C LEU A 7 15.07 -47.21 33.91
N VAL A 8 13.76 -47.42 34.11
CA VAL A 8 12.72 -46.98 33.15
C VAL A 8 12.61 -45.45 33.12
N SER A 9 12.70 -44.78 34.27
CA SER A 9 12.67 -43.31 34.33
C SER A 9 13.89 -42.68 33.63
N SER A 10 15.06 -43.30 33.74
CA SER A 10 16.29 -42.80 33.09
C SER A 10 16.21 -42.93 31.56
N ILE A 11 15.66 -44.04 31.05
CA ILE A 11 15.47 -44.25 29.60
C ILE A 11 14.49 -43.22 29.02
N LEU A 12 13.42 -42.89 29.76
CA LEU A 12 12.41 -41.95 29.28
C LEU A 12 12.95 -40.51 29.17
N ILE A 13 13.88 -40.13 30.06
CA ILE A 13 14.58 -38.83 30.00
C ILE A 13 15.53 -38.79 28.79
N ILE A 14 16.26 -39.87 28.51
CA ILE A 14 17.19 -39.93 27.38
C ILE A 14 16.43 -39.83 26.04
N VAL A 15 15.28 -40.49 25.91
CA VAL A 15 14.43 -40.40 24.71
C VAL A 15 13.94 -38.97 24.50
N ALA A 16 13.51 -38.28 25.56
CA ALA A 16 13.07 -36.88 25.47
C ALA A 16 14.18 -35.93 25.00
N ILE A 17 15.43 -36.14 25.46
CA ILE A 17 16.58 -35.34 25.03
C ILE A 17 16.89 -35.57 23.54
N PHE A 18 16.80 -36.83 23.07
CA PHE A 18 16.99 -37.14 21.65
C PHE A 18 15.98 -36.42 20.75
N PHE A 19 14.70 -36.35 21.13
CA PHE A 19 13.68 -35.62 20.37
C PHE A 19 13.93 -34.11 20.32
N ILE A 20 14.46 -33.51 21.40
CA ILE A 20 14.75 -32.07 21.43
C ILE A 20 15.95 -31.72 20.55
N VAL A 21 17.00 -32.55 20.56
CA VAL A 21 18.17 -32.33 19.69
C VAL A 21 17.75 -32.47 18.22
N ASP A 22 16.97 -33.49 17.87
CA ASP A 22 16.51 -33.69 16.49
C ASP A 22 15.62 -32.54 15.99
N PHE A 23 14.81 -31.94 16.87
CA PHE A 23 14.03 -30.74 16.57
C PHE A 23 14.89 -29.49 16.36
N LEU A 24 15.97 -29.31 17.15
CA LEU A 24 16.87 -28.15 17.04
C LEU A 24 17.90 -28.28 15.91
N THR A 25 18.30 -29.49 15.56
CA THR A 25 19.25 -29.76 14.45
C THR A 25 18.57 -30.05 13.13
N SER A 26 17.23 -30.18 13.12
CA SER A 26 16.48 -30.26 11.88
C SER A 26 16.76 -28.99 11.07
N PRO A 27 17.45 -29.09 9.92
CA PRO A 27 17.64 -27.94 9.07
C PRO A 27 16.25 -27.45 8.71
N ILE A 28 15.96 -26.18 9.00
CA ILE A 28 14.77 -25.50 8.50
C ILE A 28 14.80 -25.79 7.01
N LYS A 29 13.85 -26.59 6.55
CA LYS A 29 13.75 -26.93 5.15
C LYS A 29 13.48 -25.60 4.47
N ASP A 30 14.50 -25.01 3.85
CA ASP A 30 14.34 -23.88 2.96
C ASP A 30 13.47 -24.40 1.83
N ILE A 31 12.16 -24.19 1.96
CA ILE A 31 11.23 -24.31 0.86
C ILE A 31 11.42 -23.05 0.01
N SER A 32 12.64 -22.84 -0.49
CA SER A 32 12.87 -22.11 -1.73
C SER A 32 12.45 -23.05 -2.86
N SER A 33 11.16 -23.41 -2.85
CA SER A 33 10.51 -23.82 -4.07
C SER A 33 10.52 -22.56 -4.92
N LYS A 34 11.34 -22.56 -5.97
CA LYS A 34 11.17 -21.68 -7.12
C LYS A 34 9.84 -22.00 -7.81
N ALA A 35 8.73 -21.88 -7.09
CA ALA A 35 7.49 -21.51 -7.70
C ALA A 35 7.68 -20.04 -8.02
N GLN A 36 8.01 -19.77 -9.29
CA GLN A 36 7.83 -18.45 -9.88
C GLN A 36 6.36 -18.09 -9.64
N MET A 37 6.09 -17.40 -8.54
CA MET A 37 4.81 -16.76 -8.31
C MET A 37 4.70 -15.74 -9.43
N GLN A 38 3.98 -16.13 -10.48
CA GLN A 38 3.28 -15.20 -11.32
C GLN A 38 2.61 -14.21 -10.36
N PRO A 39 2.90 -12.90 -10.45
CA PRO A 39 2.39 -11.94 -9.48
C PRO A 39 0.87 -12.05 -9.54
N THR A 40 0.30 -12.74 -8.56
CA THR A 40 -1.12 -12.72 -8.32
C THR A 40 -1.33 -11.28 -7.89
N GLN A 41 -1.94 -10.50 -8.78
CA GLN A 41 -2.29 -9.11 -8.55
C GLN A 41 -3.09 -9.06 -7.25
N THR A 42 -2.38 -8.77 -6.16
CA THR A 42 -3.00 -8.38 -4.90
C THR A 42 -3.74 -7.11 -5.22
N SER A 43 -5.07 -7.20 -5.26
CA SER A 43 -5.96 -6.07 -5.51
C SER A 43 -5.84 -5.05 -4.37
N LYS A 44 -4.89 -4.13 -4.51
CA LYS A 44 -4.94 -2.79 -3.93
C LYS A 44 -4.70 -1.84 -5.10
N MET A 45 -5.72 -1.06 -5.45
CA MET A 45 -5.63 -0.09 -6.54
C MET A 45 -4.70 1.06 -6.11
N ASP A 46 -3.39 0.85 -6.26
CA ASP A 46 -2.29 1.82 -6.01
C ASP A 46 -1.75 2.43 -7.33
N TYR A 47 -2.51 2.33 -8.42
CA TYR A 47 -2.00 2.73 -9.74
C TYR A 47 -2.27 4.21 -10.03
N VAL A 48 -1.19 5.00 -9.98
CA VAL A 48 -1.11 6.35 -10.55
C VAL A 48 -0.30 6.24 -11.85
N PRO A 49 -0.88 6.53 -13.03
CA PRO A 49 -0.17 6.42 -14.31
C PRO A 49 0.94 7.47 -14.40
N THR A 50 2.01 7.19 -15.14
CA THR A 50 2.95 8.23 -15.58
C THR A 50 2.28 9.16 -16.60
N GLU A 51 2.83 10.36 -16.80
CA GLU A 51 2.34 11.31 -17.82
C GLU A 51 2.18 10.65 -19.20
N ASN A 52 3.21 9.91 -19.64
CA ASN A 52 3.21 9.22 -20.94
C ASN A 52 2.10 8.16 -21.05
N GLU A 53 1.86 7.39 -19.98
CA GLU A 53 0.78 6.41 -19.95
C GLU A 53 -0.59 7.09 -19.98
N LEU A 54 -0.76 8.18 -19.23
CA LEU A 54 -2.02 8.90 -19.19
C LEU A 54 -2.36 9.53 -20.54
N VAL A 55 -1.39 10.19 -21.19
CA VAL A 55 -1.57 10.77 -22.54
C VAL A 55 -1.89 9.68 -23.57
N LYS A 56 -1.23 8.52 -23.50
CA LYS A 56 -1.50 7.38 -24.39
C LYS A 56 -2.91 6.82 -24.22
N ASN A 57 -3.41 6.75 -22.98
CA ASN A 57 -4.71 6.16 -22.67
C ASN A 57 -5.87 7.12 -22.91
N GLU A 58 -5.73 8.39 -22.53
CA GLU A 58 -6.80 9.38 -22.62
C GLU A 58 -6.81 10.14 -23.96
N GLY A 59 -5.71 10.09 -24.71
CA GLY A 59 -5.61 10.68 -26.04
C GLY A 59 -5.34 12.20 -26.03
N PRO A 60 -5.29 12.82 -27.22
CA PRO A 60 -4.72 14.17 -27.42
C PRO A 60 -5.55 15.32 -26.85
N GLN A 61 -6.77 15.06 -26.37
CA GLN A 61 -7.63 16.07 -25.75
C GLN A 61 -7.33 16.26 -24.24
N LEU A 62 -6.46 15.41 -23.68
CA LEU A 62 -6.00 15.56 -22.31
C LEU A 62 -5.12 16.81 -22.18
N ARG A 63 -5.54 17.75 -21.35
CA ARG A 63 -4.75 18.94 -21.00
C ARG A 63 -4.01 18.68 -19.70
N LEU A 64 -2.68 18.66 -19.76
CA LEU A 64 -1.83 18.66 -18.57
C LEU A 64 -1.92 20.03 -17.90
N LEU A 65 -2.18 20.04 -16.60
CA LEU A 65 -2.25 21.25 -15.77
C LEU A 65 -0.97 21.47 -14.96
N GLY A 66 -0.04 20.51 -14.98
CA GLY A 66 1.24 20.57 -14.27
C GLY A 66 1.16 20.01 -12.85
N SER A 67 2.20 20.31 -12.08
CA SER A 67 2.38 19.86 -10.70
C SER A 67 1.51 20.65 -9.73
N TYR A 68 0.89 19.94 -8.79
CA TYR A 68 0.12 20.53 -7.70
C TYR A 68 0.61 19.98 -6.35
N GLU A 69 0.75 20.87 -5.37
CA GLU A 69 1.06 20.55 -3.97
C GLU A 69 -0.23 20.48 -3.14
N VAL A 70 -0.33 19.50 -2.26
CA VAL A 70 -1.37 19.44 -1.24
C VAL A 70 -1.09 20.47 -0.15
N VAL A 71 -1.86 21.55 -0.09
CA VAL A 71 -1.67 22.61 0.92
C VAL A 71 -2.56 22.45 2.15
N GLU A 72 -3.69 21.75 2.01
CA GLU A 72 -4.65 21.56 3.09
C GLU A 72 -5.45 20.27 2.91
N ILE A 73 -5.70 19.57 4.01
CA ILE A 73 -6.65 18.43 4.07
C ILE A 73 -7.54 18.62 5.30
N ASN A 74 -8.84 18.76 5.09
CA ASN A 74 -9.85 18.89 6.13
C ASN A 74 -10.69 17.61 6.23
N PHE A 75 -10.74 17.01 7.42
CA PHE A 75 -11.47 15.77 7.74
C PHE A 75 -12.74 15.99 8.57
N ASP A 76 -13.10 17.24 8.85
CA ASP A 76 -14.27 17.60 9.65
C ASP A 76 -15.45 17.94 8.74
N ASP A 77 -16.40 18.76 9.21
CA ASP A 77 -17.64 19.04 8.46
C ASP A 77 -17.34 19.53 7.04
N HIS A 78 -17.89 18.82 6.06
CA HIS A 78 -17.60 18.93 4.63
C HIS A 78 -16.11 18.65 4.29
N PRO A 79 -15.67 17.38 4.32
CA PRO A 79 -14.28 17.04 4.08
C PRO A 79 -13.80 17.48 2.69
N TYR A 80 -12.62 18.10 2.63
CA TYR A 80 -12.00 18.54 1.38
C TYR A 80 -10.48 18.46 1.41
N ILE A 81 -9.89 18.55 0.23
CA ILE A 81 -8.46 18.74 -0.01
C ILE A 81 -8.27 19.96 -0.90
N THR A 82 -7.29 20.80 -0.58
CA THR A 82 -6.89 21.94 -1.41
C THR A 82 -5.53 21.67 -2.01
N LEU A 83 -5.44 21.84 -3.33
CA LEU A 83 -4.24 21.68 -4.12
C LEU A 83 -3.82 23.05 -4.69
N ARG A 84 -2.51 23.32 -4.73
CA ARG A 84 -1.94 24.57 -5.23
C ARG A 84 -0.92 24.32 -6.33
N ASN A 85 -0.98 25.07 -7.43
CA ASN A 85 0.03 25.04 -8.47
C ASN A 85 1.16 26.07 -8.24
N GLU A 86 2.18 26.06 -9.10
CA GLU A 86 3.30 27.02 -9.06
C GLU A 86 2.85 28.49 -9.24
N GLU A 87 1.74 28.71 -9.93
CA GLU A 87 1.12 30.04 -10.12
C GLU A 87 0.33 30.53 -8.90
N HIS A 88 0.36 29.76 -7.79
CA HIS A 88 -0.36 30.02 -6.55
C HIS A 88 -1.90 30.01 -6.70
N GLU A 89 -2.40 29.31 -7.72
CA GLU A 89 -3.82 29.06 -7.89
C GLU A 89 -4.26 27.83 -7.09
N ASP A 90 -5.33 28.00 -6.32
CA ASP A 90 -5.90 26.94 -5.47
C ASP A 90 -7.10 26.27 -6.16
N ILE A 91 -7.13 24.95 -6.08
CA ILE A 91 -8.29 24.15 -6.45
C ILE A 91 -8.63 23.17 -5.32
N SER A 92 -9.89 23.19 -4.89
CA SER A 92 -10.37 22.31 -3.83
C SER A 92 -11.30 21.22 -4.36
N PHE A 93 -11.17 20.03 -3.79
CA PHE A 93 -12.02 18.88 -4.08
C PHE A 93 -12.61 18.32 -2.81
N THR A 94 -13.88 17.93 -2.87
CA THR A 94 -14.49 17.13 -1.81
C THR A 94 -13.77 15.79 -1.70
N ILE A 95 -13.50 15.35 -0.47
CA ILE A 95 -12.96 14.02 -0.20
C ILE A 95 -14.02 13.13 0.44
N THR A 96 -13.91 11.84 0.19
CA THR A 96 -14.70 10.83 0.92
C THR A 96 -13.78 10.14 1.92
N ILE A 97 -14.08 10.30 3.21
CA ILE A 97 -13.32 9.66 4.29
C ILE A 97 -13.60 8.16 4.27
N LEU A 98 -12.55 7.35 4.18
CA LEU A 98 -12.64 5.91 4.29
C LEU A 98 -12.49 5.45 5.74
N ASP A 99 -11.55 6.05 6.48
CA ASP A 99 -11.29 5.78 7.90
C ASP A 99 -10.81 7.08 8.57
N LYS A 100 -11.60 7.63 9.49
CA LYS A 100 -11.30 8.91 10.16
C LYS A 100 -10.12 8.77 11.12
N ASP A 101 -9.98 7.64 11.81
CA ASP A 101 -8.90 7.42 12.78
C ASP A 101 -7.55 7.27 12.08
N LYS A 102 -7.54 6.60 10.93
CA LYS A 102 -6.34 6.46 10.09
C LYS A 102 -6.13 7.61 9.12
N LYS A 103 -7.03 8.60 9.09
CA LYS A 103 -7.02 9.73 8.14
C LYS A 103 -6.90 9.29 6.68
N THR A 104 -7.56 8.20 6.31
CA THR A 104 -7.57 7.72 4.92
C THR A 104 -8.80 8.22 4.19
N PHE A 105 -8.62 8.59 2.94
CA PHE A 105 -9.65 9.18 2.11
C PHE A 105 -9.39 8.92 0.62
N ILE A 106 -10.40 9.21 -0.20
CA ILE A 106 -10.30 9.27 -1.65
C ILE A 106 -10.78 10.63 -2.15
N ILE A 107 -10.35 11.00 -3.35
CA ILE A 107 -10.79 12.22 -4.05
C ILE A 107 -11.65 11.79 -5.25
N PRO A 108 -12.99 11.68 -5.13
CA PRO A 108 -13.82 11.06 -6.16
C PRO A 108 -13.79 11.77 -7.51
N ALA A 109 -13.51 13.07 -7.51
CA ALA A 109 -13.46 13.89 -8.72
C ALA A 109 -12.16 13.70 -9.54
N ILE A 110 -11.14 13.07 -8.96
CA ILE A 110 -9.83 12.86 -9.60
C ILE A 110 -9.62 11.36 -9.83
N GLN A 111 -9.55 10.97 -11.09
CA GLN A 111 -9.22 9.61 -11.47
C GLN A 111 -7.72 9.35 -11.25
N PHE A 112 -7.39 8.14 -10.75
CA PHE A 112 -6.02 7.76 -10.40
C PHE A 112 -5.36 8.63 -9.31
N ALA A 113 -6.15 9.30 -8.48
CA ALA A 113 -5.63 10.08 -7.35
C ALA A 113 -4.70 9.23 -6.47
N PRO A 114 -3.53 9.75 -6.06
CA PRO A 114 -2.67 9.05 -5.12
C PRO A 114 -3.40 8.79 -3.80
N GLN A 115 -3.09 7.66 -3.17
CA GLN A 115 -3.59 7.34 -1.84
C GLN A 115 -2.63 7.84 -0.75
N ASN A 116 -3.14 7.99 0.48
CA ASN A 116 -2.35 8.38 1.65
C ASN A 116 -1.60 9.71 1.46
N LEU A 117 -2.25 10.68 0.80
CA LEU A 117 -1.72 12.03 0.62
C LEU A 117 -1.57 12.75 1.98
N HIS A 118 -0.45 13.44 2.13
CA HIS A 118 -0.14 14.35 3.22
C HIS A 118 0.02 15.78 2.68
N VAL A 119 -0.03 16.75 3.59
CA VAL A 119 0.33 18.14 3.25
C VAL A 119 1.78 18.17 2.76
N SER A 120 2.01 18.95 1.72
CA SER A 120 3.25 19.08 0.95
C SER A 120 3.61 17.91 0.01
N ASP A 121 2.75 16.89 -0.11
CA ASP A 121 2.88 15.94 -1.21
C ASP A 121 2.53 16.61 -2.54
N THR A 122 3.23 16.23 -3.61
CA THR A 122 3.01 16.74 -4.97
C THR A 122 2.63 15.64 -5.94
N PHE A 123 1.79 15.97 -6.92
CA PHE A 123 1.48 15.10 -8.06
C PHE A 123 1.01 15.92 -9.26
N GLY A 124 1.12 15.33 -10.45
CA GLY A 124 0.65 15.95 -11.68
C GLY A 124 -0.87 15.90 -11.79
N LEU A 125 -1.49 16.99 -12.21
CA LEU A 125 -2.93 17.07 -12.46
C LEU A 125 -3.19 17.32 -13.95
N ALA A 126 -4.14 16.59 -14.51
CA ALA A 126 -4.59 16.75 -15.88
C ALA A 126 -6.12 16.83 -15.94
N LYS A 127 -6.63 17.41 -17.02
CA LYS A 127 -8.06 17.60 -17.24
C LYS A 127 -8.46 17.21 -18.65
N LYS A 128 -9.59 16.52 -18.74
CA LYS A 128 -10.27 16.23 -20.00
C LYS A 128 -11.77 16.40 -19.79
N ASP A 129 -12.36 17.33 -20.54
CA ASP A 129 -13.73 17.79 -20.35
C ASP A 129 -13.97 18.26 -18.90
N THR A 130 -14.83 17.55 -18.17
CA THR A 130 -15.18 17.82 -16.77
C THR A 130 -14.44 16.94 -15.76
N ARG A 131 -13.58 16.02 -16.23
CA ARG A 131 -12.89 15.04 -15.39
C ARG A 131 -11.45 15.43 -15.14
N TYR A 132 -11.01 15.19 -13.91
CA TYR A 132 -9.62 15.36 -13.50
C TYR A 132 -8.93 14.00 -13.41
N PHE A 133 -7.64 13.99 -13.71
CA PHE A 133 -6.78 12.81 -13.69
C PHE A 133 -5.50 13.18 -12.96
N ALA A 134 -5.06 12.34 -12.03
CA ALA A 134 -3.72 12.46 -11.48
C ALA A 134 -2.74 11.62 -12.30
N TYR A 135 -1.50 12.09 -12.36
CA TYR A 135 -0.39 11.35 -12.91
C TYR A 135 0.87 11.56 -12.09
N LYS A 136 1.79 10.61 -12.24
CA LYS A 136 3.13 10.69 -11.70
C LYS A 136 4.00 11.47 -12.68
N GLU A 137 4.55 12.58 -12.19
CA GLU A 137 5.66 13.31 -12.81
C GLU A 137 6.99 12.53 -12.72
#